data_AF-A0A9X1D8D7-F1
#
_entry.id   AF-A0A9X1D8D7-F1
#
_cell.length_a   1.000
_cell.length_b   1.000
_cell.length_c   1.000
_cell.angle_alpha   90.00
_cell.angle_beta   90.00
_cell.angle_gamma   90.00
#
_symmetry.space_group_name_H-M   'P 1'
#
loop_
_entity.id
_entity.type
_entity.pdbx_description
1 polymer ?
#
loop_
_entity_poly.entity_id
_entity_poly.type
_entity_poly.pdbx_seq_one_letter_code
_entity_poly.pdbx_strand_id
1 'polypeptide(L)'
;MQAHAIDLPGQPDRNQLAREGRINELQILQAQQNRRAFQAEQQRQREQDRQIVVPQVQRLEVPVMKSHCQIEMFGNISRRVCR
;
A
#
# COMPACT_ATOMS: atom_id res chain seq x y z
N MET A 1 49.81 15.71 44.01
CA MET A 1 48.48 15.83 43.39
C MET A 1 48.25 14.59 42.54
N GLN A 2 47.51 13.60 43.08
CA GLN A 2 47.17 12.36 42.36
C GLN A 2 45.80 12.55 41.71
N ALA A 3 45.75 12.40 40.38
CA ALA A 3 44.51 12.43 39.62
C ALA A 3 43.86 11.05 39.71
N HIS A 4 42.76 10.94 40.44
CA HIS A 4 41.92 9.75 40.44
C HIS A 4 41.12 9.74 39.13
N ALA A 5 41.35 8.71 38.31
CA ALA A 5 40.51 8.43 37.14
C ALA A 5 39.11 8.06 37.64
N ILE A 6 38.13 8.85 37.22
CA ILE A 6 36.71 8.61 37.50
C ILE A 6 36.25 7.54 36.51
N ASP A 7 36.16 6.29 36.94
CA ASP A 7 35.45 5.25 36.19
C ASP A 7 33.95 5.55 36.25
N LEU A 8 33.40 6.08 35.14
CA LEU A 8 31.96 6.24 34.98
C LEU A 8 31.32 4.85 34.76
N PRO A 9 30.29 4.46 35.53
CA PRO A 9 29.57 3.23 35.28
C PRO A 9 28.74 3.37 34.00
N GLY A 10 28.93 2.46 33.04
CA GLY A 10 27.95 2.22 31.98
C GLY A 10 28.35 2.57 30.54
N GLN A 11 29.62 2.45 30.15
CA GLN A 11 29.93 2.29 28.73
C GLN A 11 29.73 0.82 28.33
N PRO A 12 28.74 0.49 27.47
CA PRO A 12 28.58 -0.87 26.97
C PRO A 12 29.86 -1.28 26.25
N ASP A 13 30.34 -2.48 26.56
CA ASP A 13 31.55 -3.02 25.96
C ASP A 13 31.40 -2.98 24.43
N ARG A 14 32.44 -2.55 23.72
CA ARG A 14 32.40 -2.39 22.26
C ARG A 14 32.04 -3.71 21.55
N ASN A 15 32.35 -4.83 22.21
CA ASN A 15 31.94 -6.18 21.80
C ASN A 15 30.44 -6.47 22.01
N GLN A 16 29.81 -5.89 23.04
CA GLN A 16 28.36 -5.98 23.26
C GLN A 16 27.59 -5.24 22.18
N LEU A 17 27.98 -4.00 21.85
CA LEU A 17 27.35 -3.24 20.75
C LEU A 17 27.47 -3.95 19.40
N ALA A 18 28.61 -4.55 19.09
CA ALA A 18 28.80 -5.31 17.86
C ALA A 18 27.95 -6.59 17.82
N ARG A 19 27.70 -7.20 18.98
CA ARG A 19 26.85 -8.40 19.10
C ARG A 19 25.36 -8.05 19.00
N GLU A 20 24.95 -6.97 19.65
CA GLU A 20 23.60 -6.41 19.57
C GLU A 20 23.27 -5.94 18.14
N GLY A 21 24.22 -5.29 17.46
CA GLY A 21 24.07 -4.89 16.05
C GLY A 21 23.79 -6.07 15.13
N ARG A 22 24.55 -7.17 15.26
CA ARG A 22 24.32 -8.38 14.45
C ARG A 22 22.99 -9.08 14.77
N ILE A 23 22.60 -9.12 16.05
CA ILE A 23 21.30 -9.68 16.46
C ILE A 23 20.16 -8.84 15.86
N ASN A 24 20.31 -7.52 15.84
CA ASN A 24 19.35 -6.60 15.24
C ASN A 24 19.23 -6.82 13.72
N GLU A 25 20.36 -6.96 13.01
CA GLU A 25 20.37 -7.27 11.58
C GLU A 25 19.62 -8.58 11.25
N LEU A 26 19.86 -9.65 12.02
CA LEU A 26 19.15 -10.91 11.85
C LEU A 26 17.64 -10.78 12.08
N GLN A 27 17.24 -10.04 13.12
CA GLN A 27 15.82 -9.77 13.40
C GLN A 27 15.17 -8.93 12.30
N ILE A 28 15.87 -7.94 11.75
CA ILE A 28 15.39 -7.12 10.63
C ILE A 28 15.19 -7.99 9.39
N LEU A 29 16.17 -8.84 9.04
CA LEU A 29 16.08 -9.75 7.90
C LEU A 29 14.91 -10.73 8.06
N GLN A 30 14.73 -11.30 9.26
CA GLN A 30 13.60 -12.18 9.56
C GLN A 30 12.25 -11.45 9.43
N ALA A 31 12.14 -10.23 9.95
CA ALA A 31 10.91 -9.44 9.82
C ALA A 31 10.59 -9.08 8.36
N GLN A 32 11.62 -8.79 7.55
CA GLN A 32 11.45 -8.58 6.11
C GLN A 32 10.99 -9.85 5.39
N GLN A 33 11.52 -11.02 5.76
CA GLN A 33 11.10 -12.29 5.19
C GLN A 33 9.63 -12.60 5.53
N ASN A 34 9.25 -12.42 6.80
CA ASN A 34 7.88 -12.63 7.26
C ASN A 34 6.88 -11.72 6.53
N ARG A 35 7.23 -10.43 6.35
CA ARG A 35 6.39 -9.49 5.58
C ARG A 35 6.20 -9.93 4.12
N ARG A 36 7.27 -10.39 3.46
CA ARG A 36 7.19 -10.89 2.08
C ARG A 36 6.32 -12.14 1.99
N ALA A 37 6.48 -13.09 2.90
CA ALA A 37 5.65 -14.31 2.95
C ALA A 37 4.17 -13.97 3.15
N PHE A 38 3.85 -13.09 4.11
CA PHE A 38 2.49 -12.65 4.37
C PHE A 38 1.85 -11.93 3.17
N GLN A 39 2.60 -11.06 2.49
CA GLN A 39 2.10 -10.40 1.28
C GLN A 39 1.79 -11.40 0.16
N ALA A 40 2.66 -12.39 -0.06
CA ALA A 40 2.43 -13.43 -1.05
C ALA A 40 1.18 -14.28 -0.73
N GLU A 41 1.00 -14.64 0.54
CA GLU A 41 -0.19 -15.35 1.04
C GLU A 41 -1.48 -14.57 0.74
N GLN A 42 -1.50 -13.28 1.11
CA GLN A 42 -2.62 -12.38 0.87
C GLN A 42 -2.94 -12.23 -0.62
N GLN A 43 -1.92 -12.14 -1.48
CA GLN A 43 -2.14 -12.05 -2.93
C GLN A 43 -2.82 -13.30 -3.47
N ARG A 44 -2.35 -14.50 -3.09
CA ARG A 44 -2.97 -15.77 -3.49
C ARG A 44 -4.43 -15.87 -3.05
N GLN A 45 -4.73 -15.48 -1.81
CA GLN A 45 -6.09 -15.49 -1.29
C GLN A 45 -7.00 -14.55 -2.07
N ARG A 46 -6.55 -13.33 -2.37
CA ARG A 46 -7.32 -12.37 -3.19
C ARG A 46 -7.52 -12.82 -4.63
N GLU A 47 -6.58 -13.56 -5.19
CA GLU A 47 -6.73 -14.17 -6.51
C GLU A 47 -7.77 -15.28 -6.50
N GLN A 48 -7.74 -16.13 -5.47
CA GLN A 48 -8.74 -17.17 -5.26
C GLN A 48 -10.14 -16.56 -5.07
N ASP A 49 -10.28 -15.53 -4.23
CA ASP A 49 -11.55 -14.83 -4.03
C ASP A 49 -12.05 -14.18 -5.32
N ARG A 50 -11.17 -13.58 -6.12
CA ARG A 50 -11.52 -13.03 -7.44
C ARG A 50 -12.02 -14.09 -8.42
N GLN A 51 -11.50 -15.31 -8.36
CA GLN A 51 -11.96 -16.43 -9.18
C GLN A 51 -13.32 -16.98 -8.70
N ILE A 52 -13.59 -16.94 -7.40
CA ILE A 52 -14.90 -17.35 -6.84
C ILE A 52 -15.95 -16.29 -7.16
N VAL A 53 -15.60 -15.01 -6.99
CA VAL A 53 -16.41 -13.84 -7.34
C VAL A 53 -16.13 -13.45 -8.79
N VAL A 54 -16.12 -14.41 -9.72
CA VAL A 54 -16.38 -14.08 -11.11
C VAL A 54 -17.76 -13.43 -11.11
N PRO A 55 -17.92 -12.19 -11.60
CA PRO A 55 -19.23 -11.58 -11.64
C PRO A 55 -20.09 -12.41 -12.60
N GLN A 56 -20.88 -13.31 -12.02
CA GLN A 56 -22.09 -13.88 -12.62
C GLN A 56 -23.11 -12.78 -12.93
N VAL A 57 -22.79 -11.55 -12.55
CA VAL A 57 -23.42 -10.33 -13.02
C VAL A 57 -23.14 -10.23 -14.51
N GLN A 58 -23.99 -10.89 -15.31
CA GLN A 58 -24.53 -10.28 -16.52
C GLN A 58 -24.67 -8.80 -16.19
N ARG A 59 -23.75 -8.00 -16.73
CA ARG A 59 -23.66 -6.58 -16.42
C ARG A 59 -25.05 -6.05 -16.73
N LEU A 60 -25.83 -5.77 -15.68
CA LEU A 60 -27.22 -5.34 -15.85
C LEU A 60 -27.14 -4.18 -16.83
N GLU A 61 -27.83 -4.29 -17.97
CA GLU A 61 -27.91 -3.20 -18.93
C GLU A 61 -28.72 -2.09 -18.25
N VAL A 62 -28.03 -1.33 -17.42
CA VAL A 62 -28.57 -0.13 -16.83
C VAL A 62 -28.76 0.85 -17.97
N PRO A 63 -29.96 1.42 -18.14
CA PRO A 63 -30.22 2.38 -19.19
C PRO A 63 -29.26 3.55 -19.01
N VAL A 64 -28.31 3.67 -19.92
CA VAL A 64 -27.40 4.81 -19.98
C VAL A 64 -28.24 5.98 -20.48
N MET A 65 -28.35 7.05 -19.69
CA MET A 65 -28.95 8.28 -20.21
C MET A 65 -28.15 8.71 -21.45
N LYS A 66 -28.81 8.70 -22.61
CA LYS A 66 -28.24 9.31 -23.81
C LYS A 66 -27.90 10.76 -23.46
N SER A 67 -26.70 11.21 -23.85
CA SER A 67 -26.35 12.62 -23.78
C SER A 67 -27.48 13.42 -24.45
N HIS A 68 -28.24 14.17 -23.67
CA HIS A 68 -29.24 15.05 -24.25
C HIS A 68 -28.49 16.05 -25.11
N CYS A 69 -28.82 16.08 -26.41
CA CYS A 69 -28.28 17.09 -27.30
C CYS A 69 -28.67 18.45 -26.73
N GLN A 70 -27.67 19.29 -26.48
CA GLN A 70 -27.90 20.61 -25.95
C GLN A 70 -28.67 21.41 -26.98
N ILE A 71 -29.73 22.08 -26.55
CA ILE A 71 -30.49 23.00 -27.40
C ILE A 71 -29.80 24.35 -27.29
N GLU A 72 -29.15 24.77 -28.37
CA GLU A 72 -28.57 26.10 -28.49
C GLU A 72 -29.59 27.04 -29.13
N MET A 73 -29.75 28.23 -28.55
CA MET A 73 -30.66 29.27 -29.02
C MET A 73 -29.85 30.36 -29.74
N PHE A 74 -30.08 30.53 -31.04
CA PHE A 74 -29.49 31.60 -31.85
C PHE A 74 -30.59 32.58 -32.25
N GLY A 75 -30.77 33.61 -31.43
CA GLY A 75 -31.92 34.52 -31.57
C GLY A 75 -33.23 33.77 -31.41
N ASN A 76 -34.01 33.66 -32.49
CA ASN A 76 -35.33 33.03 -32.52
C ASN A 76 -35.29 31.57 -32.97
N ILE A 77 -34.10 31.05 -33.30
CA ILE A 77 -33.90 29.73 -33.88
C ILE A 77 -33.33 28.81 -32.81
N SER A 78 -34.01 27.68 -32.56
CA SER A 78 -33.48 26.62 -31.71
C SER A 78 -32.80 25.55 -32.57
N ARG A 79 -31.55 25.22 -32.23
CA ARG A 79 -30.78 24.15 -32.89
C ARG A 79 -30.35 23.12 -31.87
N ARG A 80 -30.62 21.84 -32.14
CA ARG A 80 -30.08 20.73 -31.35
C ARG A 80 -28.67 20.42 -31.83
N VAL A 81 -27.69 20.53 -30.94
CA VAL A 81 -26.30 20.15 -31.21
C VAL A 81 -26.00 18.87 -30.43
N CYS A 82 -25.83 17.78 -31.17
CA CYS A 82 -25.34 16.52 -30.65
C CYS A 82 -23.85 16.42 -31.03
N ARG A 83 -22.96 16.18 -30.06
CA ARG A 83 -21.56 15.82 -30.30
C ARG A 83 -21.40 14.32 -30.30
#